data_AF-A0A945YYD7-F1
#
_entry.id   AF-A0A945YYD7-F1
#
_cell.length_a   1.000
_cell.length_b   1.000
_cell.length_c   1.000
_cell.angle_alpha   90.00
_cell.angle_beta   90.00
_cell.angle_gamma   90.00
#
_symmetry.space_group_name_H-M   'P 1'
#
loop_
_entity.id
_entity.type
_entity.pdbx_description
1 polymer ?
#
loop_
_entity_poly.entity_id
_entity_poly.type
_entity_poly.pdbx_seq_one_letter_code
_entity_poly.pdbx_strand_id
1 'polypeptide(L)'
;MKNPLQPLFLDGQETLRFKANNIVRYLLDKGVADLNHLAEVSYLFSQDDQEQFAQLIGYSLSGFCELSYVSDETCEKAKSSVDVPRLRKAKIL
;
A
#
# COMPACT_ATOMS: atom_id res chain seq x y z
N MET A 1 16.43 1.22 9.55
CA MET A 1 16.46 0.90 8.09
C MET A 1 15.07 1.18 7.56
N LYS A 2 14.94 1.73 6.34
CA LYS A 2 13.62 2.02 5.75
C LYS A 2 12.99 0.75 5.21
N ASN A 3 11.68 0.59 5.42
CA ASN A 3 10.90 -0.52 4.92
C ASN A 3 10.85 -0.53 3.37
N PRO A 4 10.87 -1.71 2.72
CA PRO A 4 10.81 -1.80 1.26
C PRO A 4 9.41 -1.46 0.72
N LEU A 5 9.37 -0.76 -0.42
CA LEU A 5 8.14 -0.52 -1.16
C LEU A 5 7.57 -1.82 -1.74
N GLN A 6 6.25 -1.99 -1.67
CA GLN A 6 5.59 -3.09 -2.36
C GLN A 6 5.52 -2.83 -3.87
N PRO A 7 5.60 -3.88 -4.72
CA PRO A 7 5.41 -3.73 -6.16
C PRO A 7 4.02 -3.18 -6.50
N LEU A 8 3.94 -2.37 -7.56
CA LEU A 8 2.68 -1.87 -8.10
C LEU A 8 2.20 -2.71 -9.30
N PHE A 9 0.89 -2.82 -9.47
CA PHE A 9 0.25 -3.42 -10.64
C PHE A 9 -1.07 -2.69 -10.98
N LEU A 10 -1.53 -2.78 -12.22
CA LEU A 10 -2.88 -2.36 -12.60
C LEU A 10 -3.87 -3.46 -12.26
N ASP A 11 -4.92 -3.13 -11.52
CA ASP A 11 -6.02 -4.05 -11.29
C ASP A 11 -6.96 -4.13 -12.52
N GLY A 12 -8.05 -4.91 -12.39
CA GLY A 12 -9.05 -5.06 -13.45
C GLY A 12 -9.82 -3.79 -13.81
N GLN A 13 -9.64 -2.71 -13.06
CA GLN A 13 -10.26 -1.39 -13.25
C GLN A 13 -9.22 -0.32 -13.63
N GLU A 14 -8.03 -0.73 -14.07
CA GLU A 14 -6.92 0.17 -14.43
C GLU A 14 -6.47 1.10 -13.28
N THR A 15 -6.71 0.69 -12.02
CA THR A 15 -6.18 1.38 -10.85
C THR A 15 -4.83 0.79 -10.47
N LEU A 16 -3.80 1.64 -10.35
CA LEU A 16 -2.51 1.23 -9.80
C LEU A 16 -2.66 0.91 -8.32
N ARG A 17 -2.35 -0.33 -7.93
CA ARG A 17 -2.41 -0.81 -6.54
C ARG A 17 -1.11 -1.47 -6.12
N PHE A 18 -0.78 -1.34 -4.84
CA PHE A 18 0.28 -2.11 -4.23
C PHE A 18 -0.10 -3.59 -4.16
N LYS A 19 0.87 -4.47 -4.41
CA LYS A 19 0.70 -5.91 -4.19
C LYS A 19 0.48 -6.16 -2.70
N ALA A 20 -0.74 -6.53 -2.34
CA ALA A 20 -1.07 -6.88 -0.97
C ALA A 20 -0.37 -8.17 -0.50
N ASN A 21 -0.09 -8.25 0.79
CA ASN A 21 0.20 -9.48 1.49
C ASN A 21 -1.12 -10.05 2.04
N ASN A 22 -1.54 -11.21 1.52
CA ASN A 22 -2.83 -11.82 1.88
C ASN A 22 -2.95 -12.17 3.37
N ILE A 23 -1.85 -12.47 4.06
CA ILE A 23 -1.87 -12.75 5.51
C ILE A 23 -2.11 -11.45 6.27
N VAL A 24 -1.39 -10.38 5.94
CA VAL A 24 -1.58 -9.06 6.58
C VAL A 24 -2.99 -8.55 6.34
N ARG A 25 -3.50 -8.70 5.10
CA ARG A 25 -4.88 -8.33 4.75
C ARG A 25 -5.89 -9.14 5.56
N TYR A 26 -5.70 -10.46 5.66
CA TYR A 26 -6.56 -11.33 6.47
C TYR A 26 -6.58 -10.92 7.95
N LEU A 27 -5.42 -10.57 8.52
CA LEU A 27 -5.34 -10.11 9.90
C LEU A 27 -6.07 -8.79 10.14
N LEU A 28 -6.06 -7.86 9.17
CA LEU A 28 -6.88 -6.66 9.23
C LEU A 28 -8.38 -6.97 9.10
N ASP A 29 -8.75 -7.80 8.11
CA ASP A 29 -10.16 -8.10 7.81
C ASP A 29 -10.85 -8.97 8.88
N LYS A 30 -10.07 -9.73 9.67
CA LYS A 30 -10.57 -10.62 10.74
C LYS A 30 -10.13 -10.22 12.14
N GLY A 31 -9.29 -9.20 12.26
CA GLY A 31 -8.74 -8.73 13.51
C GLY A 31 -9.77 -8.00 14.36
N VAL A 32 -9.35 -7.64 15.57
CA VAL A 32 -10.14 -6.81 16.48
C VAL A 32 -10.02 -5.31 16.19
N ALA A 33 -9.03 -4.93 15.37
CA ALA A 33 -8.72 -3.55 15.01
C ALA A 33 -8.97 -3.32 13.52
N ASP A 34 -9.70 -2.25 13.20
CA ASP A 34 -9.84 -1.74 11.84
C ASP A 34 -8.91 -0.53 11.59
N LEU A 35 -8.99 0.07 10.40
CA LEU A 35 -8.16 1.23 10.06
C LEU A 35 -8.45 2.46 10.92
N ASN A 36 -9.69 2.62 11.40
CA ASN A 36 -10.04 3.75 12.26
C ASN A 36 -9.40 3.57 13.64
N HIS A 37 -9.47 2.36 14.20
CA HIS A 37 -8.80 2.04 15.45
C HIS A 37 -7.28 2.22 15.34
N LEU A 38 -6.66 1.73 14.25
CA LEU A 38 -5.23 1.92 14.02
C LEU A 38 -4.83 3.40 13.88
N ALA A 39 -5.72 4.24 13.33
CA ALA A 39 -5.49 5.68 13.26
C ALA A 39 -5.53 6.34 14.65
N GLU A 40 -6.45 5.94 15.54
CA GLU A 40 -6.53 6.42 16.92
C GLU A 40 -5.26 6.08 17.72
N VAL A 41 -4.68 4.90 17.48
CA VAL A 41 -3.45 4.45 18.15
C VAL A 41 -2.18 4.65 17.31
N SER A 42 -2.24 5.50 16.28
CA SER A 42 -1.13 5.74 15.33
C SER A 42 0.18 6.16 15.99
N TYR A 43 0.12 6.77 17.18
CA TYR A 43 1.28 7.14 18.00
C TYR A 43 2.12 5.94 18.47
N LEU A 44 1.61 4.70 18.36
CA LEU A 44 2.35 3.47 18.63
C LEU A 44 3.29 3.05 17.49
N PHE A 45 3.12 3.63 16.29
CA PHE A 45 3.79 3.18 15.08
C PHE A 45 4.64 4.28 14.46
N SER A 46 5.78 3.90 13.88
CA SER A 46 6.56 4.84 13.09
C SER A 46 5.81 5.21 11.80
N GLN A 47 6.16 6.35 11.20
CA GLN A 47 5.64 6.72 9.89
C GLN A 47 5.96 5.66 8.82
N ASP A 48 7.18 5.12 8.84
CA ASP A 48 7.64 4.10 7.89
C ASP A 48 6.84 2.79 7.99
N ASP A 49 6.43 2.40 9.20
CA ASP A 49 5.57 1.24 9.41
C ASP A 49 4.14 1.48 8.92
N GLN A 50 3.59 2.68 9.16
CA GLN A 50 2.25 3.05 8.67
C GLN A 50 2.21 3.11 7.13
N GLU A 51 3.23 3.71 6.52
CA GLU A 51 3.41 3.73 5.07
C GLU A 51 3.49 2.29 4.51
N GLN A 52 4.31 1.43 5.11
CA GLN A 52 4.44 0.04 4.65
C GLN A 52 3.15 -0.76 4.85
N PHE A 53 2.47 -0.59 5.99
CA PHE A 53 1.23 -1.29 6.27
C PHE A 53 0.15 -0.99 5.23
N ALA A 54 -0.04 0.29 4.87
CA ALA A 54 -0.98 0.69 3.82
C ALA A 54 -0.68 0.00 2.48
N GLN A 55 0.59 -0.15 2.12
CA GLN A 55 1.01 -0.87 0.92
C GLN A 55 0.72 -2.38 1.03
N LEU A 56 1.03 -2.98 2.18
CA LEU A 56 0.83 -4.41 2.44
C LEU A 56 -0.65 -4.82 2.44
N ILE A 57 -1.58 -3.91 2.72
CA ILE A 57 -3.02 -4.16 2.63
C ILE A 57 -3.64 -3.80 1.26
N GLY A 58 -2.80 -3.39 0.29
CA GLY A 58 -3.19 -3.22 -1.10
C GLY A 58 -3.84 -1.89 -1.45
N TYR A 59 -3.46 -0.79 -0.77
CA TYR A 59 -3.93 0.54 -1.16
C TYR A 59 -3.67 0.82 -2.65
N SER A 60 -4.56 1.58 -3.27
CA SER A 60 -4.27 2.22 -4.54
C SER A 60 -3.14 3.23 -4.36
N LEU A 61 -2.30 3.42 -5.37
CA LEU A 61 -1.24 4.43 -5.34
C LEU A 61 -1.80 5.85 -5.09
N SER A 62 -2.91 6.20 -5.76
CA SER A 62 -3.58 7.49 -5.56
C SER A 62 -4.04 7.64 -4.11
N GLY A 63 -4.89 6.72 -3.63
CA GLY A 63 -5.37 6.76 -2.24
C GLY A 63 -4.26 6.70 -1.18
N PHE A 64 -3.14 6.03 -1.47
CA PHE A 64 -1.97 6.01 -0.59
C PHE A 64 -1.35 7.41 -0.44
N CYS A 65 -1.17 8.15 -1.54
CA CYS A 65 -0.59 9.49 -1.51
C CYS A 65 -1.50 10.54 -0.85
N GLU A 66 -2.78 10.24 -0.61
CA GLU A 66 -3.73 11.12 0.10
C GLU A 66 -3.74 10.87 1.62
N LEU A 67 -3.02 9.86 2.12
CA LEU A 67 -2.96 9.57 3.55
C LEU A 67 -2.09 10.61 4.25
N SER A 68 -2.62 11.22 5.32
CA SER A 68 -1.96 12.33 6.03
C SER A 68 -0.59 11.99 6.66
N TYR A 69 -0.30 10.70 6.84
CA TYR A 69 0.97 10.21 7.36
C TYR A 69 1.94 9.76 6.26
N VAL A 70 1.57 9.78 4.98
CA VAL A 70 2.48 9.43 3.89
C VAL A 70 3.32 10.65 3.51
N SER A 71 4.63 10.46 3.47
CA SER A 71 5.57 11.48 3.04
C SER A 71 5.56 11.64 1.52
N ASP A 72 5.75 12.88 1.04
CA ASP A 72 5.91 13.18 -0.38
C ASP A 72 7.04 12.35 -1.00
N GLU A 73 8.14 12.16 -0.27
CA GLU A 73 9.28 11.35 -0.71
C GLU A 73 8.86 9.90 -1.01
N THR A 74 8.09 9.27 -0.11
CA THR A 74 7.62 7.90 -0.31
C THR A 74 6.61 7.83 -1.45
N CYS A 75 5.71 8.81 -1.57
CA CYS A 75 4.76 8.89 -2.68
C CYS A 75 5.48 9.03 -4.05
N GLU A 76 6.48 9.90 -4.17
CA GLU A 76 7.25 10.08 -5.41
C GLU A 76 8.11 8.85 -5.76
N LYS A 77 8.68 8.18 -4.76
CA LYS A 77 9.36 6.88 -4.96
C LYS A 77 8.40 5.81 -5.48
N ALA A 78 7.18 5.74 -4.93
CA ALA A 78 6.17 4.80 -5.40
C ALA A 78 5.75 5.12 -6.86
N LYS A 79 5.47 6.38 -7.19
CA LYS A 79 5.15 6.82 -8.56
C LYS A 79 6.25 6.48 -9.56
N SER A 80 7.51 6.68 -9.20
CA SER A 80 8.66 6.38 -10.07
C SER A 80 8.98 4.87 -10.19
N SER A 81 8.48 4.04 -9.26
CA SER A 81 8.65 2.58 -9.30
C SER A 81 7.68 1.84 -10.23
N VAL A 82 6.78 2.55 -10.91
CA VAL A 82 5.81 1.97 -11.85
C VAL A 82 6.54 1.42 -13.08
N ASP A 83 6.78 0.11 -13.09
CA ASP A 83 7.37 -0.60 -14.22
C ASP A 83 6.29 -0.94 -15.27
N VAL A 84 6.00 0.03 -16.14
CA VAL A 84 4.99 -0.04 -17.22
C VAL A 84 5.05 -1.32 -18.09
N PRO A 85 6.23 -1.92 -18.40
CA PRO A 85 6.32 -3.15 -19.20
C PRO A 85 5.73 -4.41 -18.55
N ARG A 86 5.58 -4.47 -17.21
CA ARG A 86 4.97 -5.62 -16.51
C ARG A 86 3.45 -5.62 -16.53
N LEU A 87 2.83 -4.49 -16.89
CA LEU A 87 1.37 -4.31 -16.92
C LEU A 87 0.68 -5.04 -18.09
N ARG A 88 1.43 -5.47 -19.10
CA ARG A 88 0.89 -6.21 -20.25
C ARG A 88 0.80 -7.73 -20.05
N LYS A 89 1.45 -8.30 -19.04
CA LYS A 89 1.55 -9.76 -18.85
C LYS A 89 0.50 -10.38 -17.92
N ALA A 90 -0.27 -9.58 -17.17
CA ALA A 90 -1.28 -10.07 -16.24
C ALA A 90 -2.67 -10.31 -16.87
N LYS A 91 -2.83 -10.11 -18.18
CA LYS A 91 -4.13 -10.18 -18.88
C LYS A 91 -4.45 -11.53 -19.54
N ILE A 92 -3.75 -12.61 -19.19
CA ILE A 92 -4.10 -13.96 -19.65
C ILE A 92 -3.96 -14.93 -18.47
N LEU A 93 -5.10 -15.24 -17.85
CA LEU A 93 -5.58 -16.58 -17.47
C LEU A 93 -7.01 -16.44 -16.94
#